data_AF-A0A7X7NVD5-F1
#
_entry.id   AF-A0A7X7NVD5-F1
#
_cell.length_a   1.000
_cell.length_b   1.000
_cell.length_c   1.000
_cell.angle_alpha   90.00
_cell.angle_beta   90.00
_cell.angle_gamma   90.00
#
_symmetry.space_group_name_H-M   'P 1'
#
loop_
_entity.id
_entity.type
_entity.pdbx_description
1 polymer ?
#
loop_
_entity_poly.entity_id
_entity_poly.type
_entity_poly.pdbx_seq_one_letter_code
_entity_poly.pdbx_strand_id
1 'polypeptide(L)' 'MRKRIINILFLLFSIFLVGCENEIKRYTVNFYDGEILLKTEEVSNGSFATAPEIVVKEGYNFIGWDQEFYEIRS' A
#
# COMPACT_ATOMS: atom_id res chain seq x y z
N MET A 1 47.28 -0.54 -18.63
CA MET A 1 46.11 0.07 -19.31
C MET A 1 44.91 -0.88 -19.39
N ARG A 2 45.07 -2.15 -19.80
CA ARG A 2 43.98 -3.13 -19.96
C ARG A 2 43.16 -3.47 -18.69
N LYS A 3 43.79 -3.51 -17.51
CA LYS A 3 43.11 -3.82 -16.22
C LYS A 3 42.19 -2.69 -15.73
N ARG A 4 42.52 -1.43 -16.04
CA ARG A 4 41.68 -0.26 -15.68
C ARG A 4 40.37 -0.25 -16.48
N ILE A 5 40.45 -0.64 -17.75
CA ILE A 5 39.29 -0.75 -18.64
C ILE A 5 38.37 -1.88 -18.21
N ILE A 6 38.91 -3.05 -17.82
CA ILE A 6 38.12 -4.17 -17.27
C ILE A 6 37.41 -3.78 -15.98
N ASN A 7 38.09 -3.10 -15.04
CA ASN A 7 37.46 -2.66 -13.80
C ASN A 7 36.36 -1.59 -14.02
N ILE A 8 36.55 -0.71 -15.02
CA ILE A 8 35.54 0.29 -15.41
C ILE A 8 34.35 -0.40 -16.11
N LEU A 9 34.60 -1.38 -16.98
CA LEU A 9 33.55 -2.19 -17.61
C LEU A 9 32.77 -3.02 -16.58
N PHE A 10 33.45 -3.55 -15.55
CA PHE A 10 32.80 -4.28 -14.46
C PHE A 10 31.96 -3.34 -13.57
N LEU A 11 32.45 -2.14 -13.29
CA LEU A 11 31.70 -1.08 -12.58
C LEU A 11 30.48 -0.61 -13.38
N LEU A 12 30.61 -0.42 -14.69
CA LEU A 12 29.52 0.01 -15.57
C LEU A 12 28.47 -1.10 -15.79
N PHE A 13 28.89 -2.36 -15.87
CA PHE A 13 27.99 -3.50 -15.98
C PHE A 13 27.17 -3.71 -14.70
N SER A 14 27.76 -3.47 -13.53
CA SER A 14 27.06 -3.51 -12.24
C SER A 14 25.97 -2.42 -12.12
N ILE A 15 26.14 -1.26 -12.74
CA ILE A 15 25.12 -0.19 -12.77
C ILE A 15 23.94 -0.58 -13.67
N PHE A 16 24.20 -1.31 -14.77
CA PHE A 16 23.16 -1.78 -15.70
C PHE A 16 22.30 -2.92 -15.13
N LEU A 17 22.79 -3.63 -14.09
CA LEU A 17 22.08 -4.70 -13.39
C LEU A 17 21.15 -4.20 -12.27
N VAL A 18 21.15 -2.90 -11.97
CA VAL A 18 20.24 -2.30 -10.98
C VAL A 18 18.85 -2.22 -11.61
N GLY A 19 18.02 -3.21 -11.29
CA GLY A 19 16.71 -3.46 -11.88
C GLY A 19 15.63 -2.42 -11.56
N CYS A 20 14.55 -2.50 -12.32
CA CYS A 20 13.35 -1.67 -12.26
C CYS A 20 12.76 -1.61 -10.84
N GLU A 21 12.65 -0.40 -10.27
CA GLU A 21 11.89 -0.15 -9.04
C GLU A 21 10.43 0.10 -9.44
N ASN A 22 9.58 -0.94 -9.31
CA ASN A 22 8.15 -0.77 -9.52
C ASN A 22 7.56 -0.06 -8.30
N GLU A 23 7.35 1.25 -8.39
CA GLU A 23 6.62 2.00 -7.37
C GLU A 23 5.17 1.50 -7.30
N ILE A 24 4.87 0.72 -6.26
CA ILE A 24 3.49 0.31 -5.98
C ILE A 24 2.78 1.49 -5.32
N LYS A 25 1.82 2.08 -6.03
CA LYS A 25 0.95 3.12 -5.46
C LYS A 25 0.21 2.56 -4.24
N ARG A 26 0.20 3.31 -3.15
CA ARG A 26 -0.47 2.97 -1.88
C ARG A 26 -1.58 3.95 -1.56
N TYR A 27 -2.54 3.48 -0.78
CA TYR A 27 -3.69 4.25 -0.31
C TYR A 27 -3.84 4.07 1.19
N THR A 28 -4.28 5.13 1.85
CA THR A 28 -4.68 5.10 3.26
C THR A 28 -6.19 5.00 3.33
N VAL A 29 -6.70 3.93 3.95
CA VAL A 29 -8.12 3.70 4.21
C VAL A 29 -8.38 3.94 5.69
N ASN A 30 -9.34 4.81 5.99
CA ASN A 30 -9.74 5.13 7.35
C ASN A 30 -11.19 4.69 7.57
N PHE A 31 -11.42 3.91 8.63
CA PHE A 31 -12.75 3.47 9.06
C PHE A 31 -13.23 4.37 10.20
N TYR A 32 -14.41 4.96 10.05
CA TYR A 32 -14.98 5.89 11.01
C TYR A 32 -16.33 5.44 11.54
N ASP A 33 -16.61 5.83 12.78
CA ASP A 33 -17.92 5.78 13.40
C ASP A 33 -18.31 7.21 13.83
N GLY A 34 -19.02 7.90 12.93
CA GLY A 34 -19.18 9.36 13.02
C GLY A 34 -17.84 10.06 12.88
N GLU A 35 -17.45 10.84 13.88
CA GLU A 35 -16.15 11.54 13.90
C GLU A 35 -15.01 10.70 14.52
N ILE A 36 -15.33 9.49 15.01
CA ILE A 36 -14.37 8.63 15.70
C ILE A 36 -13.64 7.75 14.68
N LEU A 37 -12.32 7.91 14.57
CA LEU A 37 -11.47 7.01 13.79
C LEU A 37 -11.34 5.66 14.52
N LEU A 38 -11.84 4.59 13.91
CA LEU A 38 -11.77 3.24 14.43
C LEU A 38 -10.48 2.52 14.01
N LYS A 39 -10.06 2.71 12.75
CA LYS A 39 -8.89 2.06 12.18
C LYS A 39 -8.34 2.83 10.98
N THR A 40 -7.02 2.84 10.85
CA THR A 40 -6.30 3.23 9.63
C THR A 40 -5.56 2.04 9.08
N GLU A 41 -5.61 1.84 7.76
CA GLU A 41 -4.89 0.80 7.05
C GLU A 41 -4.26 1.34 5.78
N GLU A 42 -2.97 1.05 5.58
CA GLU A 42 -2.32 1.28 4.30
C GLU A 42 -2.41 0.04 3.42
N VAL A 43 -2.95 0.21 2.22
CA VAL A 43 -3.12 -0.87 1.25
C VAL A 43 -2.47 -0.51 -0.09
N SER A 44 -2.02 -1.54 -0.81
CA SER A 44 -1.50 -1.35 -2.17
C SER A 44 -2.66 -1.15 -3.16
N ASN A 45 -2.40 -0.47 -4.28
CA ASN A 45 -3.37 -0.32 -5.37
C ASN A 45 -3.94 -1.68 -5.80
N GLY A 46 -5.26 -1.76 -5.91
CA GLY A 46 -6.02 -2.97 -6.23
C GLY A 46 -6.18 -3.96 -5.08
N SER A 47 -5.66 -3.67 -3.88
CA SER A 47 -5.83 -4.54 -2.70
C SER A 47 -7.11 -4.21 -1.93
N PHE A 48 -7.53 -5.12 -1.06
CA PHE A 48 -8.65 -4.94 -0.12
C PHE A 48 -8.12 -4.36 1.19
N ALA A 49 -8.91 -3.51 1.86
CA ALA A 49 -8.69 -3.19 3.27
C ALA A 49 -9.51 -4.13 4.16
N THR A 50 -9.15 -4.22 5.43
CA THR A 50 -9.85 -5.06 6.41
C THR A 50 -10.66 -4.18 7.36
N ALA A 51 -11.98 -4.32 7.36
CA ALA A 51 -12.84 -3.61 8.31
C ALA A 51 -12.46 -3.94 9.77
N PRO A 52 -12.54 -2.98 10.71
CA PRO A 52 -12.36 -3.25 12.14
C PRO A 52 -13.49 -4.14 12.69
N GLU A 53 -13.25 -4.72 13.87
CA GLU A 53 -14.30 -5.40 14.61
C GLU A 53 -15.37 -4.39 15.05
N ILE A 54 -16.64 -4.71 14.79
CA ILE A 54 -17.77 -3.83 15.13
C ILE A 54 -18.14 -4.04 16.59
N VAL A 55 -18.07 -2.96 17.38
CA VAL A 55 -18.66 -2.93 18.73
C VAL A 55 -20.16 -2.65 18.58
N VAL A 56 -21.00 -3.57 19.03
CA VAL A 56 -22.47 -3.38 19.02
C VAL A 56 -22.82 -2.18 19.89
N LYS A 57 -23.50 -1.19 19.29
CA LYS A 57 -24.06 -0.06 20.02
C LYS A 57 -25.49 -0.37 20.42
N GLU A 58 -25.81 -0.22 21.70
CA GLU A 58 -27.16 -0.46 22.19
C GLU A 58 -28.18 0.44 21.46
N GLY A 59 -29.24 -0.16 20.94
CA GLY A 59 -30.27 0.53 20.15
C GLY A 59 -29.93 0.77 18.67
N TYR A 60 -28.75 0.35 18.19
CA TYR A 60 -28.34 0.49 16.80
C TYR A 60 -28.00 -0.86 16.15
N ASN A 61 -28.35 -1.00 14.88
CA ASN A 61 -27.94 -2.13 14.06
C ASN A 61 -26.88 -1.67 13.06
N PHE A 62 -25.74 -2.34 13.05
CA PHE A 62 -24.74 -2.12 12.01
C PHE A 62 -25.24 -2.70 10.69
N ILE A 63 -25.45 -1.84 9.68
CA ILE A 63 -25.96 -2.24 8.36
C ILE A 63 -24.86 -2.36 7.30
N GLY A 64 -23.68 -1.81 7.56
CA GLY A 64 -22.55 -1.80 6.63
C GLY A 64 -21.76 -0.50 6.69
N TRP A 65 -20.72 -0.44 5.87
CA TRP A 65 -19.92 0.76 5.62
C TRP A 65 -20.51 1.54 4.46
N ASP A 66 -20.32 2.86 4.46
CA ASP A 66 -20.81 3.79 3.45
C ASP A 66 -19.99 3.76 2.16
N GLN A 67 -18.74 3.34 2.23
CA GLN A 67 -17.85 3.17 1.08
C GLN A 67 -17.35 1.73 0.96
N GLU A 68 -17.23 1.28 -0.28
CA GLU A 68 -16.58 0.02 -0.61
C GLU A 68 -15.09 0.08 -0.29
N PHE A 69 -14.60 -0.94 0.41
CA PHE A 69 -13.20 -1.05 0.81
C PHE A 69 -12.51 -2.25 0.16
N TYR A 70 -13.07 -2.70 -0.97
CA TYR A 70 -12.53 -3.75 -1.80
C TYR A 70 -11.87 -3.16 -3.05
N GLU A 71 -10.75 -3.75 -3.48
CA GLU A 71 -10.05 -3.38 -4.71
C GLU A 71 -9.72 -1.87 -4.84
N ILE A 72 -9.04 -1.31 -3.82
CA ILE A 72 -8.80 0.13 -3.67
C ILE A 72 -8.00 0.73 -4.82
N ARG A 73 -8.56 1.76 -5.45
CA ARG A 73 -7.96 2.54 -6.54
C ARG A 73 -8.24 4.03 -6.33
N SER A 74 -7.59 4.88 -7.11
CA SER A 74 -7.81 6.33 -7.12
C SER A 74 -8.96 6.73 -8.02
#